data_AF-A0A832LQX4-F1
#
_entry.id   AF-A0A832LQX4-F1
#
_cell.length_a   1.000
_cell.length_b   1.000
_cell.length_c   1.000
_cell.angle_alpha   90.00
_cell.angle_beta   90.00
_cell.angle_gamma   90.00
#
_symmetry.space_group_name_H-M   'P 1'
#
loop_
_entity.id
_entity.type
_entity.pdbx_description
1 polymer ?
#
loop_
_entity_poly.entity_id
_entity_poly.type
_entity_poly.pdbx_seq_one_letter_code
_entity_poly.pdbx_strand_id
1 'polypeptide(L)'
;MASPDSVGFAGLVGRLRAAGANAARFGSPDLVGQLAQAAHRTVDTVILNLLDDDPAFPHQRRVAGVWCGRVIHGLAVLAGGDPKRRAVIAADSAQSREPWMRRLLESGTAAIRDGRLAVAAVRGDYPQAHPSLLLRSALGLRLRPRRSPVERGVIVVDAAAALLVSLMIEGDTAAVPLGVCETEGNEPVLVWVSPPCTLADAVQ
;
A
#
# COMPACT_ATOMS: atom_id res chain seq x y z
N MET A 1 -8.34 -20.68 -17.97
CA MET A 1 -7.53 -19.71 -17.20
C MET A 1 -8.49 -18.90 -16.35
N ALA A 2 -8.40 -18.99 -15.02
CA ALA A 2 -9.28 -18.23 -14.12
C ALA A 2 -8.97 -16.73 -14.26
N SER A 3 -10.01 -15.89 -14.36
CA SER A 3 -9.83 -14.43 -14.36
C SER A 3 -9.11 -14.01 -13.08
N PRO A 4 -8.09 -13.12 -13.15
CA PRO A 4 -7.35 -12.62 -11.97
C PRO A 4 -8.24 -11.94 -10.90
N ASP A 5 -9.52 -11.69 -11.21
CA ASP A 5 -10.49 -10.98 -10.36
C ASP A 5 -11.10 -11.76 -9.19
N SER A 6 -10.70 -13.01 -8.91
CA SER A 6 -11.46 -13.90 -8.01
C SER A 6 -10.74 -14.35 -6.74
N VAL A 7 -9.51 -13.88 -6.46
CA VAL A 7 -8.86 -14.19 -5.19
C VAL A 7 -9.46 -13.30 -4.11
N GLY A 8 -10.54 -13.74 -3.49
CA GLY A 8 -11.12 -13.08 -2.33
C GLY A 8 -10.10 -12.95 -1.20
N PHE A 9 -10.38 -12.10 -0.20
CA PHE A 9 -9.44 -11.78 0.87
C PHE A 9 -8.85 -13.01 1.59
N ALA A 10 -9.64 -14.07 1.80
CA ALA A 10 -9.15 -15.32 2.38
C ALA A 10 -8.06 -16.01 1.53
N GLY A 11 -8.20 -15.98 0.20
CA GLY A 11 -7.19 -16.52 -0.72
C GLY A 11 -5.90 -15.71 -0.69
N LEU A 12 -6.01 -14.38 -0.60
CA LEU A 12 -4.85 -13.50 -0.44
C LEU A 12 -4.12 -13.76 0.88
N VAL A 13 -4.86 -13.95 1.98
CA VAL A 13 -4.27 -14.33 3.28
C VAL A 13 -3.49 -15.64 3.17
N GLY A 14 -4.05 -16.65 2.49
CA GLY A 14 -3.36 -17.93 2.27
C GLY A 14 -2.04 -17.75 1.52
N ARG A 15 -2.04 -16.96 0.43
CA ARG A 15 -0.84 -16.67 -0.36
C ARG A 15 0.22 -15.90 0.44
N LEU A 16 -0.19 -14.85 1.15
CA LEU A 16 0.72 -14.04 1.97
C LEU A 16 1.38 -14.86 3.08
N ARG A 17 0.61 -15.71 3.77
CA ARG A 17 1.15 -16.61 4.80
C ARG A 17 2.09 -17.66 4.24
N ALA A 18 1.75 -18.26 3.09
CA ALA A 18 2.64 -19.22 2.42
C ALA A 18 3.96 -18.57 1.98
N ALA A 19 3.94 -17.29 1.62
CA ALA A 19 5.13 -16.51 1.29
C ALA A 19 5.87 -15.93 2.52
N GLY A 20 5.38 -16.18 3.76
CA GLY A 20 5.95 -15.60 4.97
C GLY A 20 5.82 -14.07 5.08
N ALA A 21 4.96 -13.46 4.27
CA ALA A 21 4.84 -12.01 4.19
C ALA A 21 3.73 -11.48 5.11
N ASN A 22 4.11 -10.65 6.08
CA ASN A 22 3.17 -10.10 7.08
C ASN A 22 2.78 -8.64 6.81
N ALA A 23 3.67 -7.87 6.16
CA ALA A 23 3.49 -6.45 5.79
C ALA A 23 2.92 -5.57 6.94
N ALA A 24 3.39 -5.81 8.17
CA ALA A 24 3.03 -5.03 9.35
C ALA A 24 4.01 -3.85 9.51
N ARG A 25 3.56 -2.64 9.18
CA ARG A 25 4.33 -1.39 9.26
C ARG A 25 3.49 -0.28 9.88
N PHE A 26 4.12 0.81 10.31
CA PHE A 26 3.41 1.95 10.89
C PHE A 26 2.32 2.52 9.96
N GLY A 27 2.63 2.69 8.67
CA GLY A 27 1.69 3.18 7.65
C GLY A 27 0.77 2.11 7.01
N SER A 28 0.98 0.83 7.33
CA SER A 28 0.22 -0.32 6.83
C SER A 28 0.07 -1.35 7.96
N PRO A 29 -0.90 -1.16 8.86
CA PRO A 29 -0.99 -1.95 10.09
C PRO A 29 -1.47 -3.38 9.80
N ASP A 30 -0.65 -4.39 10.01
CA ASP A 30 -1.05 -5.81 9.96
C ASP A 30 -1.94 -6.16 8.75
N LEU A 31 -1.37 -6.11 7.54
CA LEU A 31 -2.11 -6.40 6.31
C LEU A 31 -2.83 -7.75 6.37
N VAL A 32 -2.14 -8.79 6.85
CA VAL A 32 -2.71 -10.14 6.94
C VAL A 32 -3.91 -10.16 7.89
N GLY A 33 -3.81 -9.53 9.07
CA GLY A 33 -4.93 -9.40 10.00
C GLY A 33 -6.09 -8.58 9.43
N GLN A 34 -5.81 -7.48 8.74
CA GLN A 34 -6.84 -6.68 8.06
C GLN A 34 -7.60 -7.52 7.01
N LEU A 35 -6.88 -8.25 6.14
CA LEU A 35 -7.50 -9.09 5.11
C LEU A 35 -8.31 -10.25 5.72
N ALA A 36 -7.78 -10.89 6.77
CA ALA A 36 -8.51 -11.94 7.48
C ALA A 36 -9.80 -11.41 8.12
N GLN A 37 -9.77 -10.21 8.70
CA GLN A 37 -10.96 -9.56 9.24
C GLN A 37 -11.95 -9.14 8.15
N ALA A 38 -11.44 -8.62 7.02
CA ALA A 38 -12.22 -8.18 5.87
C ALA A 38 -12.92 -9.35 5.15
N ALA A 39 -12.39 -10.57 5.24
CA ALA A 39 -13.06 -11.76 4.71
C ALA A 39 -14.43 -12.04 5.35
N HIS A 40 -14.70 -11.47 6.54
CA HIS A 40 -15.93 -11.68 7.30
C HIS A 40 -16.71 -10.38 7.56
N ARG A 41 -16.33 -9.27 6.93
CA ARG A 41 -16.93 -7.95 7.15
C ARG A 41 -17.01 -7.16 5.86
N THR A 42 -17.99 -6.28 5.75
CA THR A 42 -18.08 -5.35 4.64
C THR A 42 -16.93 -4.35 4.70
N VAL A 43 -16.19 -4.25 3.60
CA VAL A 43 -15.16 -3.23 3.36
C VAL A 43 -15.54 -2.49 2.08
N ASP A 44 -15.80 -1.20 2.23
CA ASP A 44 -16.22 -0.30 1.15
C ASP A 44 -15.08 0.59 0.66
N THR A 45 -14.00 0.74 1.43
CA THR A 45 -12.87 1.59 1.05
C THR A 45 -11.50 0.90 1.27
N VAL A 46 -10.60 1.03 0.29
CA VAL A 46 -9.17 0.69 0.45
C VAL A 46 -8.35 1.97 0.33
N ILE A 47 -7.52 2.29 1.32
CA ILE A 47 -6.61 3.43 1.29
C ILE A 47 -5.21 2.94 0.92
N LEU A 48 -4.63 3.50 -0.14
CA LEU A 48 -3.20 3.48 -0.40
C LEU A 48 -2.56 4.68 0.32
N ASN A 49 -1.83 4.42 1.39
CA ASN A 49 -1.10 5.41 2.17
C ASN A 49 0.27 5.67 1.54
N LEU A 50 0.45 6.87 0.99
CA LEU A 50 1.71 7.35 0.41
C LEU A 50 2.38 8.42 1.28
N LEU A 51 1.95 8.56 2.54
CA LEU A 51 2.61 9.46 3.48
C LEU A 51 3.90 8.81 3.98
N ASP A 52 5.00 9.54 3.81
CA ASP A 52 6.30 9.19 4.34
C ASP A 52 6.53 9.95 5.65
N ASP A 53 6.71 9.21 6.74
CA ASP A 53 6.98 9.78 8.07
C ASP A 53 8.45 10.14 8.27
N ASP A 54 9.35 9.50 7.53
CA ASP A 54 10.80 9.74 7.59
C ASP A 54 11.25 10.56 6.37
N PRO A 55 11.59 11.85 6.54
CA PRO A 55 12.06 12.69 5.44
C PRO A 55 13.43 12.25 4.90
N ALA A 56 14.24 11.54 5.68
CA ALA A 56 15.53 11.02 5.20
C ALA A 56 15.34 9.83 4.24
N PHE A 57 14.24 9.09 4.39
CA PHE A 57 13.91 7.97 3.53
C PHE A 57 12.42 7.94 3.13
N PRO A 58 12.03 8.71 2.10
CA PRO A 58 10.66 8.70 1.57
C PRO A 58 10.37 7.39 0.79
N HIS A 59 10.20 6.30 1.54
CA HIS A 59 10.07 4.94 1.02
C HIS A 59 8.86 4.79 0.10
N GLN A 60 7.70 5.29 0.53
CA GLN A 60 6.44 5.08 -0.18
C GLN A 60 6.44 5.83 -1.50
N ARG A 61 6.93 7.07 -1.51
CA ARG A 61 7.19 7.84 -2.73
C ARG A 61 8.11 7.08 -3.68
N ARG A 62 9.24 6.53 -3.21
CA ARG A 62 10.19 5.82 -4.07
C ARG A 62 9.58 4.56 -4.68
N VAL A 63 8.95 3.72 -3.86
CA VAL A 63 8.30 2.49 -4.34
C VAL A 63 7.20 2.82 -5.35
N ALA A 64 6.33 3.79 -5.03
CA ALA A 64 5.26 4.21 -5.91
C ALA A 64 5.78 4.84 -7.20
N GLY A 65 6.87 5.60 -7.15
CA GLY A 65 7.44 6.29 -8.31
C GLY A 65 8.21 5.40 -9.28
N VAL A 66 8.76 4.28 -8.82
CA VAL A 66 9.48 3.28 -9.64
C VAL A 66 8.51 2.23 -10.20
N TRP A 67 7.58 1.73 -9.38
CA TRP A 67 6.68 0.63 -9.74
C TRP A 67 5.21 1.04 -9.84
N CYS A 68 4.93 2.25 -10.35
CA CYS A 68 3.60 2.85 -10.48
C CYS A 68 2.50 1.84 -10.88
N GLY A 69 2.71 1.13 -12.00
CA GLY A 69 1.73 0.20 -12.56
C GLY A 69 1.44 -0.98 -11.64
N ARG A 70 2.47 -1.59 -11.02
CA ARG A 70 2.30 -2.70 -10.08
C ARG A 70 1.65 -2.25 -8.76
N VAL A 71 1.98 -1.06 -8.27
CA VAL A 71 1.32 -0.49 -7.07
C VAL A 71 -0.17 -0.28 -7.34
N ILE A 72 -0.54 0.31 -8.48
CA ILE A 72 -1.95 0.48 -8.87
C ILE A 72 -2.64 -0.87 -9.11
N HIS A 73 -1.97 -1.83 -9.73
CA HIS A 73 -2.52 -3.17 -9.93
C HIS A 73 -2.79 -3.88 -8.59
N GLY A 74 -1.85 -3.85 -7.65
CA GLY A 74 -2.06 -4.38 -6.30
C GLY A 74 -3.19 -3.69 -5.54
N LEU A 75 -3.30 -2.36 -5.66
CA LEU A 75 -4.43 -1.62 -5.12
C LEU A 75 -5.76 -2.04 -5.77
N ALA A 76 -5.77 -2.25 -7.09
CA ALA A 76 -6.95 -2.71 -7.82
C ALA A 76 -7.37 -4.13 -7.41
N VAL A 77 -6.42 -5.04 -7.16
CA VAL A 77 -6.68 -6.38 -6.61
C VAL A 77 -7.35 -6.28 -5.25
N LEU A 78 -6.85 -5.41 -4.35
CA LEU A 78 -7.43 -5.20 -3.02
C LEU A 78 -8.82 -4.54 -3.09
N ALA A 79 -9.01 -3.61 -4.01
CA ALA A 79 -10.29 -2.96 -4.27
C ALA A 79 -11.28 -3.89 -5.01
N GLY A 80 -10.79 -4.94 -5.67
CA GLY A 80 -11.55 -5.85 -6.51
C GLY A 80 -12.51 -6.77 -5.76
N GLY A 81 -13.47 -7.35 -6.50
CA GLY A 81 -14.45 -8.31 -5.98
C GLY A 81 -15.74 -7.71 -5.42
N ASP A 82 -15.80 -6.40 -5.16
CA ASP A 82 -17.04 -5.70 -4.80
C ASP A 82 -17.20 -4.41 -5.64
N PRO A 83 -18.24 -4.32 -6.51
CA PRO A 83 -18.49 -3.14 -7.33
C PRO A 83 -18.68 -1.83 -6.56
N LYS A 84 -19.03 -1.92 -5.27
CA LYS A 84 -19.24 -0.75 -4.40
C LYS A 84 -17.98 -0.31 -3.68
N ARG A 85 -16.91 -1.09 -3.74
CA ARG A 85 -15.65 -0.76 -3.08
C ARG A 85 -14.87 0.25 -3.90
N ARG A 86 -14.37 1.28 -3.23
CA ARG A 86 -13.53 2.33 -3.82
C ARG A 86 -12.12 2.30 -3.25
N ALA A 87 -11.18 2.78 -4.04
CA ALA A 87 -9.81 3.02 -3.64
C ALA A 87 -9.57 4.52 -3.43
N VAL A 88 -8.75 4.86 -2.44
CA VAL A 88 -8.33 6.23 -2.14
C VAL A 88 -6.82 6.27 -1.99
N ILE A 89 -6.14 7.10 -2.76
CA ILE A 89 -4.72 7.38 -2.59
C ILE A 89 -4.61 8.55 -1.61
N ALA A 90 -4.11 8.29 -0.41
CA ALA A 90 -3.77 9.35 0.54
C ALA A 90 -2.32 9.77 0.29
N ALA A 91 -2.15 11.00 -0.20
CA ALA A 91 -0.85 11.53 -0.57
C ALA A 91 -0.59 12.89 0.09
N ASP A 92 0.68 13.21 0.30
CA ASP A 92 1.06 14.51 0.82
C ASP A 92 0.67 15.61 -0.17
N SER A 93 -0.09 16.58 0.31
CA SER A 93 -0.48 17.79 -0.40
C SER A 93 0.71 18.52 -1.05
N ALA A 94 1.86 18.55 -0.38
CA ALA A 94 3.07 19.17 -0.92
C ALA A 94 3.64 18.42 -2.15
N GLN A 95 3.42 17.10 -2.21
CA GLN A 95 3.97 16.23 -3.24
C GLN A 95 2.96 15.91 -4.36
N SER A 96 1.70 16.34 -4.20
CA SER A 96 0.59 16.06 -5.11
C SER A 96 0.83 16.48 -6.58
N ARG A 97 1.77 17.41 -6.82
CA ARG A 97 2.11 17.94 -8.16
C ARG A 97 3.39 17.36 -8.74
N GLU A 98 4.07 16.48 -8.02
CA GLU A 98 5.34 15.93 -8.47
C GLU A 98 5.19 14.97 -9.65
N PRO A 99 6.21 14.83 -10.51
CA PRO A 99 6.13 13.97 -11.71
C PRO A 99 5.81 12.50 -11.40
N TRP A 100 6.32 11.95 -10.30
CA TRP A 100 6.05 10.55 -9.93
C TRP A 100 4.57 10.33 -9.57
N MET A 101 3.93 11.30 -8.90
CA MET A 101 2.50 11.25 -8.58
C MET A 101 1.69 11.23 -9.87
N ARG A 102 2.06 12.06 -10.84
CA ARG A 102 1.40 12.07 -12.16
C ARG A 102 1.47 10.69 -12.83
N ARG A 103 2.66 10.07 -12.90
CA ARG A 103 2.84 8.73 -13.48
C ARG A 103 2.02 7.65 -12.75
N LEU A 104 1.93 7.75 -11.41
CA LEU A 104 1.12 6.87 -10.61
C LEU A 104 -0.37 7.00 -10.97
N LEU A 105 -0.88 8.24 -11.05
CA LEU A 105 -2.27 8.50 -11.42
C LEU A 105 -2.58 8.12 -12.87
N GLU A 106 -1.65 8.33 -13.79
CA GLU A 106 -1.74 7.89 -15.19
C GLU A 106 -1.95 6.37 -15.26
N SER A 107 -1.24 5.60 -14.42
CA SER A 107 -1.40 4.14 -14.31
C SER A 107 -2.79 3.72 -13.80
N GLY A 108 -3.49 4.59 -13.07
CA GLY A 108 -4.85 4.37 -12.54
C GLY A 108 -5.97 5.08 -13.29
N THR A 109 -5.69 5.68 -14.46
CA THR A 109 -6.61 6.59 -15.15
C THR A 109 -8.01 6.01 -15.37
N ALA A 110 -8.12 4.74 -15.75
CA ALA A 110 -9.41 4.10 -15.97
C ALA A 110 -10.26 4.07 -14.68
N ALA A 111 -9.68 3.63 -13.56
CA ALA A 111 -10.36 3.59 -12.27
C ALA A 111 -10.75 4.99 -11.76
N ILE A 112 -9.95 6.01 -12.08
CA ILE A 112 -10.27 7.41 -11.75
C ILE A 112 -11.48 7.90 -12.56
N ARG A 113 -11.49 7.64 -13.87
CA ARG A 113 -12.62 8.01 -14.76
C ARG A 113 -13.93 7.33 -14.34
N ASP A 114 -13.84 6.09 -13.87
CA ASP A 114 -14.98 5.33 -13.34
C ASP A 114 -15.42 5.77 -11.93
N GLY A 115 -14.72 6.74 -11.31
CA GLY A 115 -14.97 7.16 -9.93
C GLY A 115 -14.63 6.12 -8.86
N ARG A 116 -13.93 5.04 -9.22
CA ARG A 116 -13.50 3.95 -8.32
C ARG A 116 -12.19 4.24 -7.61
N LEU A 117 -11.41 5.20 -8.10
CA LEU A 117 -10.16 5.66 -7.49
C LEU A 117 -10.20 7.18 -7.29
N ALA A 118 -9.94 7.63 -6.07
CA ALA A 118 -9.83 9.04 -5.72
C ALA A 118 -8.49 9.35 -5.07
N VAL A 119 -8.10 10.63 -5.05
CA VAL A 119 -6.92 11.12 -4.33
C VAL A 119 -7.38 12.00 -3.18
N ALA A 120 -6.91 11.69 -1.97
CA ALA A 120 -7.06 12.52 -0.79
C ALA A 120 -5.73 13.22 -0.51
N ALA A 121 -5.71 14.54 -0.69
CA ALA A 121 -4.56 15.36 -0.29
C ALA A 121 -4.56 15.51 1.23
N VAL A 122 -3.51 15.01 1.89
CA VAL A 122 -3.30 15.08 3.34
C VAL A 122 -2.05 15.90 3.60
N ARG A 123 -2.00 16.64 4.71
CA ARG A 123 -0.78 17.33 5.11
C ARG A 123 0.21 16.31 5.69
N GLY A 124 1.35 16.08 5.04
CA GLY A 124 2.33 15.03 5.38
C GLY A 124 3.25 15.34 6.56
N ASP A 125 2.71 15.78 7.70
CA ASP A 125 3.51 15.93 8.93
C ASP A 125 3.48 14.64 9.75
N TYR A 126 4.61 14.18 10.30
CA TYR A 126 4.60 13.09 11.29
C TYR A 126 3.67 13.47 12.47
N PRO A 127 2.75 12.59 12.93
CA PRO A 127 2.57 11.18 12.59
C PRO A 127 1.35 10.88 11.68
N GLN A 128 1.15 11.64 10.61
CA GLN A 128 -0.10 11.61 9.83
C GLN A 128 -0.31 10.30 9.05
N ALA A 129 0.75 9.52 8.80
CA ALA A 129 0.61 8.19 8.23
C ALA A 129 -0.06 7.19 9.20
N HIS A 130 -0.15 7.51 10.50
CA HIS A 130 -0.81 6.65 11.48
C HIS A 130 -2.29 6.47 11.12
N PRO A 131 -2.82 5.23 11.09
CA PRO A 131 -4.16 4.92 10.58
C PRO A 131 -5.28 5.77 11.20
N SER A 132 -5.24 6.04 12.51
CA SER A 132 -6.27 6.86 13.17
C SER A 132 -6.30 8.31 12.70
N LEU A 133 -5.15 8.89 12.34
CA LEU A 133 -5.04 10.25 11.83
C LEU A 133 -5.31 10.28 10.33
N LEU A 134 -4.77 9.31 9.60
CA LEU A 134 -5.01 9.12 8.17
C LEU A 134 -6.50 9.01 7.85
N LEU A 135 -7.24 8.15 8.56
CA LEU A 135 -8.69 7.99 8.33
C LEU A 135 -9.46 9.28 8.59
N ARG A 136 -9.04 10.06 9.59
CA ARG A 136 -9.68 11.34 9.92
C ARG A 136 -9.40 12.37 8.83
N SER A 137 -8.16 12.47 8.37
CA SER A 137 -7.74 13.48 7.39
C SER A 137 -8.21 13.15 5.97
N ALA A 138 -8.12 11.87 5.57
CA ALA A 138 -8.46 11.43 4.22
C ALA A 138 -9.97 11.21 4.03
N LEU A 139 -10.67 10.70 5.05
CA LEU A 139 -12.09 10.29 4.92
C LEU A 139 -13.03 10.94 5.94
N GLY A 140 -12.53 11.76 6.87
CA GLY A 140 -13.35 12.30 7.97
C GLY A 140 -13.79 11.24 9.00
N LEU A 141 -13.24 10.03 8.93
CA LEU A 141 -13.64 8.91 9.80
C LEU A 141 -12.83 8.91 11.10
N ARG A 142 -13.51 8.65 12.22
CA ARG A 142 -12.85 8.44 13.52
C ARG A 142 -12.59 6.96 13.75
N LEU A 143 -11.35 6.61 14.04
CA LEU A 143 -10.95 5.29 14.50
C LEU A 143 -10.55 5.39 15.98
N ARG A 144 -11.17 4.58 16.84
CA ARG A 144 -10.79 4.52 18.26
C ARG A 144 -9.39 3.91 18.39
N PRO A 145 -8.58 4.33 19.38
CA PRO A 145 -7.28 3.70 19.63
C PRO A 145 -7.42 2.17 19.78
N ARG A 146 -6.41 1.44 19.31
CA ARG A 146 -6.35 -0.04 19.33
C ARG A 146 -7.45 -0.77 18.54
N ARG A 147 -8.20 -0.06 17.70
CA ARG A 147 -9.15 -0.66 16.75
C ARG A 147 -8.53 -0.76 15.36
N SER A 148 -8.88 -1.82 14.66
CA SER A 148 -8.49 -2.04 13.26
C SER A 148 -9.28 -1.10 12.34
N PRO A 149 -8.67 -0.50 11.30
CA PRO A 149 -9.37 0.25 10.26
C PRO A 149 -10.55 -0.53 9.65
N VAL A 150 -10.45 -1.86 9.60
CA VAL A 150 -11.49 -2.74 9.04
C VAL A 150 -12.79 -2.68 9.84
N GLU A 151 -12.73 -2.35 11.13
CA GLU A 151 -13.94 -2.08 11.93
C GLU A 151 -14.73 -0.87 11.44
N ARG A 152 -14.13 -0.01 10.60
CA ARG A 152 -14.76 1.14 9.94
C ARG A 152 -14.99 0.93 8.45
N GLY A 153 -14.87 -0.31 7.96
CA GLY A 153 -15.04 -0.63 6.53
C GLY A 153 -13.83 -0.25 5.66
N VAL A 154 -12.67 0.01 6.27
CA VAL A 154 -11.49 0.50 5.58
C VAL A 154 -10.34 -0.51 5.69
N ILE A 155 -9.68 -0.82 4.58
CA ILE A 155 -8.35 -1.44 4.59
C ILE A 155 -7.33 -0.34 4.32
N VAL A 156 -6.24 -0.30 5.08
CA VAL A 156 -5.12 0.64 4.87
C VAL A 156 -3.88 -0.16 4.47
N VAL A 157 -3.29 0.19 3.33
CA VAL A 157 -2.06 -0.41 2.82
C VAL A 157 -1.09 0.69 2.37
N ASP A 158 0.21 0.41 2.42
CA ASP A 158 1.23 1.30 1.88
C ASP A 158 1.66 0.87 0.46
N ALA A 159 2.54 1.63 -0.19
CA ALA A 159 2.99 1.32 -1.55
C ALA A 159 3.72 -0.03 -1.63
N ALA A 160 4.54 -0.35 -0.63
CA ALA A 160 5.27 -1.62 -0.58
C ALA A 160 4.33 -2.83 -0.41
N ALA A 161 3.30 -2.71 0.42
CA ALA A 161 2.27 -3.72 0.60
C ALA A 161 1.43 -3.91 -0.67
N ALA A 162 1.03 -2.83 -1.34
CA ALA A 162 0.31 -2.93 -2.61
C ALA A 162 1.16 -3.59 -3.70
N LEU A 163 2.44 -3.19 -3.82
CA LEU A 163 3.38 -3.84 -4.73
C LEU A 163 3.51 -5.34 -4.44
N LEU A 164 3.69 -5.72 -3.18
CA LEU A 164 3.74 -7.12 -2.76
C LEU A 164 2.50 -7.89 -3.22
N VAL A 165 1.30 -7.33 -3.05
CA VAL A 165 0.05 -7.98 -3.51
C VAL A 165 0.07 -8.20 -5.03
N SER A 166 0.53 -7.22 -5.82
CA SER A 166 0.68 -7.37 -7.27
C SER A 166 1.59 -8.54 -7.62
N LEU A 167 2.77 -8.56 -7.01
CA LEU A 167 3.77 -9.60 -7.19
C LEU A 167 3.23 -11.00 -6.81
N MET A 168 2.45 -11.11 -5.73
CA MET A 168 1.80 -12.37 -5.35
C MET A 168 0.78 -12.88 -6.36
N ILE A 169 0.09 -11.97 -7.04
CA ILE A 169 -0.88 -12.33 -8.09
C ILE A 169 -0.15 -12.72 -9.37
N GLU A 170 0.93 -12.04 -9.70
CA GLU A 170 1.81 -12.34 -10.84
C GLU A 170 2.63 -13.63 -10.65
N GLY A 171 2.81 -14.08 -9.40
CA GLY A 171 3.63 -15.26 -9.05
C GLY A 171 5.09 -14.93 -8.73
N ASP A 172 5.45 -13.65 -8.71
CA ASP A 172 6.81 -13.14 -8.49
C ASP A 172 7.07 -12.86 -7.00
N THR A 173 7.04 -13.90 -6.16
CA THR A 173 7.07 -13.71 -4.69
C THR A 173 8.46 -13.75 -4.08
N ALA A 174 9.47 -14.03 -4.91
CA ALA A 174 10.82 -14.33 -4.43
C ALA A 174 11.52 -13.12 -3.82
N ALA A 175 11.21 -11.89 -4.26
CA ALA A 175 11.91 -10.69 -3.80
C ALA A 175 10.96 -9.51 -3.49
N VAL A 176 11.36 -8.66 -2.54
CA VAL A 176 10.69 -7.39 -2.20
C VAL A 176 11.69 -6.23 -2.24
N PRO A 177 11.28 -5.00 -2.56
CA PRO A 177 12.21 -3.88 -2.53
C PRO A 177 12.50 -3.45 -1.09
N LEU A 178 13.78 -3.48 -0.73
CA LEU A 178 14.32 -2.94 0.50
C LEU A 178 14.94 -1.57 0.22
N GLY A 179 14.64 -0.61 1.08
CA GLY A 179 15.33 0.66 1.13
C GLY A 179 16.69 0.55 1.77
N VAL A 180 17.74 0.94 1.08
CA VAL A 180 19.09 1.02 1.62
C VAL A 180 19.56 2.47 1.55
N CYS A 181 20.04 2.98 2.68
CA CYS A 181 20.61 4.32 2.80
C CYS A 181 21.99 4.19 3.44
N GLU A 182 23.02 4.70 2.78
CA GLU A 182 24.32 4.89 3.42
C GLU A 182 24.28 6.15 4.28
N THR A 183 24.99 6.13 5.40
CA THR A 183 24.92 7.16 6.45
C THR A 183 25.50 8.52 6.01
N GLU A 184 26.16 8.59 4.84
CA GLU A 184 26.76 9.82 4.29
C GLU A 184 26.12 10.23 2.97
N GLY A 185 25.15 11.16 3.02
CA GLY A 185 24.77 12.08 1.93
C GLY A 185 24.22 11.49 0.63
N ASN A 186 24.28 10.17 0.43
CA ASN A 186 23.82 9.51 -0.78
C ASN A 186 22.30 9.43 -0.82
N GLU A 187 21.72 9.57 -2.01
CA GLU A 187 20.30 9.29 -2.19
C GLU A 187 20.04 7.81 -1.88
N PRO A 188 19.08 7.52 -0.99
CA PRO A 188 18.72 6.13 -0.73
C PRO A 188 18.27 5.39 -1.99
N VAL A 189 18.71 4.14 -2.10
CA VAL A 189 18.41 3.24 -3.23
C VAL A 189 17.42 2.15 -2.82
N LEU A 190 16.75 1.57 -3.81
CA LEU A 190 15.88 0.41 -3.62
C LEU A 190 16.56 -0.82 -4.21
N VAL A 191 16.73 -1.85 -3.39
CA VAL A 191 17.36 -3.12 -3.78
C VAL A 191 16.34 -4.24 -3.64
N TRP A 192 16.30 -5.16 -4.59
CA TRP A 192 15.47 -6.37 -4.48
C TRP A 192 16.14 -7.36 -3.54
N VAL A 193 15.44 -7.77 -2.49
CA VAL A 193 15.93 -8.77 -1.54
C VAL A 193 14.98 -9.93 -1.43
N SER A 194 15.52 -11.15 -1.34
CA SER A 194 14.73 -12.38 -1.21
C SER A 194 14.72 -12.86 0.24
N PRO A 195 13.58 -12.81 0.96
CA PRO A 195 13.53 -13.25 2.35
C PRO A 195 13.65 -14.79 2.50
N PRO A 196 14.26 -15.29 3.59
CA PRO A 196 14.99 -14.53 4.60
C PRO A 196 16.35 -14.06 4.05
N CYS A 197 16.65 -12.78 4.19
CA CYS A 197 17.94 -12.18 3.85
C CYS A 197 18.51 -11.43 5.05
N THR A 198 19.83 -11.41 5.18
CA THR A 198 20.53 -10.55 6.12
C THR A 198 20.84 -9.20 5.48
N LEU A 199 21.19 -8.19 6.30
CA LEU A 199 21.70 -6.91 5.80
C LEU A 199 22.96 -7.10 4.94
N ALA A 200 23.80 -8.10 5.25
CA ALA A 200 24.99 -8.41 4.47
C ALA A 200 24.63 -8.92 3.06
N ASP A 201 23.55 -9.69 2.93
CA ASP A 201 23.07 -10.20 1.64
C ASP A 201 22.45 -9.09 0.75
N ALA A 202 22.00 -7.99 1.35
CA ALA A 202 21.34 -6.89 0.66
C ALA A 202 22.28 -5.81 0.11
N VAL A 203 23.56 -5.84 0.51
CA VAL A 203 24.57 -4.79 0.22
C VAL A 203 25.66 -5.28 -0.77
N GLN A 204 25.54 -6.52 -1.27
CA GLN A 204 26.41 -7.07 -2.33
C GLN A 204 25.92 -6.70 -3.74
#